data_AF-A0A2G3A7T5-F1
#
_entry.id   AF-A0A2G3A7T5-F1
#
_cell.length_a   1.000
_cell.length_b   1.000
_cell.length_c   1.000
_cell.angle_alpha   90.00
_cell.angle_beta   90.00
_cell.angle_gamma   90.00
#
_symmetry.space_group_name_H-M   'P 1'
#
loop_
_entity.id
_entity.type
_entity.pdbx_description
1 polymer ?
#
loop_
_entity_poly.entity_id
_entity_poly.type
_entity_poly.pdbx_seq_one_letter_code
_entity_poly.pdbx_strand_id
1 'polypeptide(L)' 'MLMETFTRNRPYDEMFQENLNMRSWVCNLLAVAPDDIIDGTLLESEDIDFEKKLCCVSSILELALNCTAESPNERPNMK' A
#
# COMPACT_ATOMS: atom_id res chain seq x y z
N MET A 1 -8.48 -3.01 3.46
CA MET A 1 -8.13 -4.41 3.12
C MET A 1 -6.92 -4.51 2.20
N LEU A 2 -6.91 -3.89 1.01
CA LEU A 2 -5.77 -4.01 0.09
C LEU A 2 -4.43 -3.60 0.74
N MET A 3 -4.38 -2.42 1.38
CA MET A 3 -3.16 -1.98 2.08
C MET A 3 -2.73 -2.97 3.17
N GLU A 4 -3.66 -3.48 3.97
CA GLU A 4 -3.36 -4.46 5.03
C GLU A 4 -2.78 -5.76 4.47
N THR A 5 -3.33 -6.27 3.36
CA THR A 5 -2.87 -7.50 2.72
C THR A 5 -1.45 -7.37 2.19
N PHE A 6 -1.13 -6.27 1.51
CA PHE A 6 0.15 -6.13 0.81
C PHE A 6 1.26 -5.52 1.66
N THR A 7 0.94 -4.87 2.77
CA THR A 7 1.93 -4.31 3.71
C THR A 7 2.10 -5.15 4.97
N ARG A 8 1.20 -6.12 5.21
CA ARG A 8 1.11 -6.92 6.45
C ARG A 8 0.96 -6.10 7.74
N ASN A 9 0.50 -4.86 7.61
CA ASN A 9 0.18 -4.00 8.74
C ASN A 9 -1.34 -3.99 8.97
N ARG A 10 -1.77 -3.65 10.18
CA ARG A 10 -3.18 -3.40 10.52
C ARG A 10 -3.42 -1.88 10.60
N PRO A 11 -4.62 -1.39 10.30
CA PRO A 11 -4.91 0.05 10.31
C PRO A 11 -4.77 0.68 11.69
N TYR A 12 -4.79 -0.15 12.74
CA TYR A 12 -4.77 0.22 14.15
C TYR A 12 -3.49 -0.27 14.85
N ASP A 13 -2.46 -0.66 14.10
CA ASP A 13 -1.16 -0.95 14.71
C ASP A 13 -0.64 0.29 15.46
N GLU A 14 0.15 0.06 16.50
CA GLU A 14 0.63 1.12 17.41
C GLU A 14 1.41 2.24 16.71
N MET A 15 1.96 1.98 15.52
CA MET A 15 2.62 3.01 14.71
C MET A 15 1.66 4.04 14.10
N PHE A 16 0.37 3.72 13.96
CA PHE A 16 -0.65 4.60 13.37
C PHE A 16 -1.39 5.34 14.47
N GLN A 17 -0.81 6.43 14.95
CA GLN A 17 -1.37 7.26 16.01
C GLN A 17 -1.41 8.73 15.61
N GLU A 18 -2.29 9.48 16.26
CA GLU A 18 -2.46 10.93 16.08
C GLU A 18 -2.69 11.31 14.61
N ASN A 19 -1.67 11.85 13.95
CA ASN A 19 -1.74 12.39 12.59
C ASN A 19 -1.25 11.39 11.53
N LEU A 20 -0.71 10.23 11.93
CA LEU A 20 -0.27 9.19 11.01
C LEU A 20 -1.31 8.08 10.96
N ASN A 21 -1.92 7.90 9.79
CA ASN A 21 -2.76 6.75 9.50
C ASN A 21 -2.17 5.92 8.34
N MET A 22 -2.62 4.68 8.21
CA MET A 22 -2.16 3.76 7.16
C MET A 22 -2.21 4.37 5.76
N ARG A 23 -3.27 5.13 5.42
CA ARG A 23 -3.38 5.79 4.11
C ARG A 23 -2.26 6.81 3.88
N SER A 24 -2.04 7.70 4.85
CA SER A 24 -0.97 8.71 4.77
C SER A 24 0.41 8.09 4.73
N TRP A 25 0.63 7.02 5.49
CA TRP A 25 1.87 6.25 5.51
C TRP A 25 2.14 5.59 4.15
N VAL A 26 1.14 4.91 3.58
CA VAL A 26 1.23 4.31 2.23
C VAL A 26 1.50 5.37 1.16
N CYS A 27 0.78 6.49 1.20
CA CYS A 27 0.96 7.58 0.24
C CYS A 27 2.40 8.15 0.25
N ASN A 28 3.00 8.25 1.44
CA ASN A 28 4.33 8.82 1.60
C ASN A 28 5.44 7.82 1.19
N LEU A 29 5.36 6.57 1.68
CA LEU A 29 6.42 5.60 1.42
C LEU A 29 6.38 5.03 0.01
N LEU A 30 5.19 4.83 -0.58
CA LEU A 30 5.09 4.26 -1.93
C LEU A 30 5.81 5.12 -2.99
N ALA A 31 5.89 6.44 -2.77
CA ALA A 31 6.58 7.36 -3.65
C ALA A 31 8.12 7.41 -3.45
N VAL A 32 8.61 6.93 -2.30
CA VAL A 32 10.02 7.07 -1.89
C VAL A 32 10.75 5.74 -1.91
N ALA A 33 10.14 4.71 -1.32
CA ALA A 33 10.68 3.37 -1.13
C ALA A 33 9.52 2.35 -1.17
N PRO A 34 9.03 1.99 -2.37
CA PRO A 34 7.90 1.07 -2.53
C PRO A 34 8.25 -0.38 -2.11
N ASP A 35 9.53 -0.74 -2.14
CA ASP A 35 10.05 -2.02 -1.66
C ASP A 35 9.96 -2.14 -0.13
N ASP A 36 10.24 -1.06 0.61
CA ASP A 36 10.23 -1.05 2.08
C ASP A 36 8.83 -1.19 2.71
N ILE A 37 7.78 -0.82 1.97
CA ILE A 37 6.40 -0.85 2.48
C ILE A 37 5.70 -2.19 2.26
N ILE A 38 6.18 -2.98 1.29
CA ILE A 38 5.52 -4.23 0.91
C ILE A 38 5.97 -5.34 1.86
N ASP A 39 5.05 -6.25 2.16
CA ASP A 39 5.34 -7.45 2.95
C ASP A 39 6.49 -8.24 2.29
N GLY A 40 7.63 -8.32 2.98
CA GLY A 40 8.82 -9.04 2.50
C GLY A 40 8.58 -10.54 2.29
N THR A 41 7.46 -11.11 2.77
CA THR A 41 7.06 -12.49 2.42
C THR A 41 6.35 -12.61 1.07
N LEU A 42 5.96 -11.48 0.47
CA LEU A 42 5.39 -11.42 -0.89
C LEU A 42 6.45 -11.05 -1.95
N LEU A 43 7.50 -10.33 -1.56
CA LEU A 43 8.59 -9.87 -2.41
C LEU A 43 9.95 -10.20 -1.79
N GLU A 44 10.56 -11.30 -2.25
CA GLU A 44 11.94 -11.65 -1.91
C GLU A 44 12.91 -10.94 -2.87
N SER A 45 13.99 -10.35 -2.33
CA SER A 45 14.98 -9.60 -3.11
C SER A 45 15.69 -10.42 -4.19
N GLU A 46 15.75 -11.74 -4.03
CA GLU A 46 16.39 -12.65 -4.99
C GLU A 46 15.43 -13.16 -6.09
N ASP A 47 14.18 -12.70 -6.10
CA ASP A 47 13.20 -13.14 -7.10
C ASP A 47 13.54 -12.59 -8.49
N ILE A 48 13.57 -13.48 -9.49
CA ILE A 48 13.84 -13.13 -10.90
C ILE A 48 12.81 -12.13 -11.43
N ASP A 49 11.58 -12.17 -10.92
CA ASP A 49 10.49 -11.27 -11.28
C ASP A 49 10.26 -10.16 -10.23
N PHE A 50 11.20 -9.90 -9.32
CA PHE A 50 11.09 -8.90 -8.25
C PHE A 50 10.53 -7.57 -8.76
N GLU A 51 11.17 -6.96 -9.76
CA GLU A 51 10.75 -5.67 -10.33
C GLU A 51 9.32 -5.67 -10.87
N LYS A 52 8.91 -6.77 -11.53
CA LYS A 52 7.55 -6.90 -12.08
C LYS A 52 6.52 -7.03 -10.96
N LYS A 53 6.83 -7.83 -9.94
CA LYS A 53 5.96 -8.02 -8.78
C LYS A 53 5.88 -6.73 -7.96
N LEU A 54 6.99 -6.02 -7.77
CA LEU A 54 7.05 -4.71 -7.13
C LEU A 54 6.15 -3.72 -7.87
N CYS A 55 6.28 -3.61 -9.20
CA CYS A 55 5.40 -2.78 -10.02
C CYS A 55 3.91 -3.15 -9.85
N CYS A 56 3.59 -4.44 -9.87
CA CYS A 56 2.22 -4.93 -9.71
C CYS A 56 1.62 -4.56 -8.35
N VAL A 57 2.35 -4.82 -7.26
CA VAL A 57 1.90 -4.51 -5.90
C VAL A 57 1.81 -3.00 -5.69
N SER A 58 2.75 -2.22 -6.24
CA SER A 58 2.67 -0.75 -6.22
C SER A 58 1.40 -0.25 -6.89
N SER A 59 1.04 -0.75 -8.08
CA SER A 59 -0.22 -0.40 -8.73
C SER A 59 -1.46 -0.78 -7.91
N ILE A 60 -1.40 -1.89 -7.15
CA ILE A 60 -2.49 -2.27 -6.24
C ILE A 60 -2.59 -1.30 -5.06
N LEU A 61 -1.46 -0.86 -4.49
CA LEU A 61 -1.44 0.12 -3.41
C LEU A 61 -1.90 1.50 -3.88
N GLU A 62 -1.56 1.91 -5.11
CA GLU A 62 -2.11 3.11 -5.76
C GLU A 62 -3.64 3.02 -5.92
N LEU A 63 -4.15 1.87 -6.39
CA LEU A 63 -5.60 1.64 -6.46
C LEU A 63 -6.24 1.71 -5.07
N ALA A 64 -5.58 1.15 -4.05
CA ALA A 64 -6.07 1.22 -2.67
C ALA A 64 -6.12 2.67 -2.14
N LEU A 65 -5.14 3.52 -2.50
CA LEU A 65 -5.17 4.95 -2.18
C LEU A 65 -6.36 5.65 -2.84
N ASN A 66 -6.64 5.34 -4.11
CA ASN A 66 -7.80 5.89 -4.82
C ASN A 66 -9.13 5.44 -4.19
N CYS A 67 -9.24 4.16 -3.81
CA CYS A 67 -10.42 3.62 -3.11
C CYS A 67 -10.64 4.26 -1.72
N THR A 68 -9.62 4.89 -1.14
CA THR A 68 -9.67 5.54 0.18
C THR A 68 -9.64 7.06 0.08
N ALA A 69 -9.99 7.63 -1.08
CA ALA A 69 -10.20 9.08 -1.21
C ALA A 69 -11.22 9.59 -0.17
N GLU A 70 -11.00 10.79 0.36
CA GLU A 70 -11.87 11.36 1.41
C GLU A 70 -13.28 11.58 0.87
N SER A 71 -13.40 12.14 -0.33
CA SER A 71 -14.66 12.31 -1.02
C SER A 71 -15.17 10.98 -1.58
N PRO A 72 -16.42 10.58 -1.28
CA PRO A 72 -17.02 9.39 -1.87
C PRO A 72 -17.10 9.44 -3.40
N ASN A 73 -17.22 10.64 -3.98
CA ASN A 73 -17.34 10.82 -5.43
C ASN A 73 -16.01 10.65 -6.19
N GLU A 74 -14.88 10.73 -5.49
CA GLU A 74 -13.55 10.54 -6.06
C GLU A 74 -13.13 9.06 -6.05
N ARG A 75 -13.85 8.22 -5.30
CA ARG A 75 -13.56 6.79 -5.21
C ARG A 75 -14.00 6.08 -6.50
N PRO A 76 -13.15 5.23 -7.10
CA PRO A 76 -13.56 4.43 -8.23
C PRO A 76 -14.65 3.43 -7.83
N ASN A 77 -15.49 3.08 -8.80
CA ASN A 77 -16.41 1.96 -8.62
C ASN A 77 -15.64 0.63 -8.77
N MET A 78 -16.25 -0.47 -8.33
CA MET A 78 -15.62 -1.80 -8.34
C MET A 78 -15.74 -2.54 -9.69
N LYS A 79 -16.45 -1.98 -10.68
CA LYS A 79 -16.72 -2.66 -11.96
C LYS A 79 -15.55 -2.58 -12.93
#